data_AF-A0A1E9TAD2-F1
#
_entry.id   AF-A0A1E9TAD2-F1
#
_cell.length_a   1.000
_cell.length_b   1.000
_cell.length_c   1.000
_cell.angle_alpha   90.00
_cell.angle_beta   90.00
_cell.angle_gamma   90.00
#
_symmetry.space_group_name_H-M   'P 1'
#
loop_
_entity.id
_entity.type
_entity.pdbx_description
1 polymer ?
#
loop_
_entity_poly.entity_id
_entity_poly.type
_entity_poly.pdbx_seq_one_letter_code
_entity_poly.pdbx_strand_id
1 'polypeptide(L)'
;MISHLHNTTVSAINKELSHLTAANGSLSSGRVLTLVVLAEKGHSREAMRAAIRASHEHPSRIIVHISHDPLDPDQLDAEIHLGGDTGASEMIVLRGWGSASRPTEALISGLLLPDSPIVVWWPHSVPENPAQHSIGRIAQRRITDSARAADPKATLTHLAEVYRAGDTDLAWTRLTLWRTQLAALLEQMPASPVRRVVVWGSGKSPSVVLLGTWLGWKLEAPVHLATIGAANRGLYRVSIEREDGSVTMFRPGVSVATISTPYAPDQQIALPVRTLAECISEELRRLDPDDTYGDVLKQALRTVTLVDDTCQPEDTLDLEEYPEVFDA
;
A
#
# COMPACT_ATOMS: atom_id res chain seq x y z
N MET A 1 20.07 19.73 -5.22
CA MET A 1 21.19 19.92 -4.28
C MET A 1 21.23 18.73 -3.34
N ILE A 2 22.41 18.17 -3.08
CA ILE A 2 22.59 17.03 -2.18
C ILE A 2 23.65 17.41 -1.14
N SER A 3 23.37 17.16 0.15
CA SER A 3 24.33 17.35 1.25
C SER A 3 24.42 16.06 2.06
N HIS A 4 25.65 15.67 2.42
CA HIS A 4 25.93 14.45 3.18
C HIS A 4 26.52 14.81 4.54
N LEU A 5 25.93 14.28 5.61
CA LEU A 5 26.39 14.41 6.98
C LEU A 5 26.76 13.02 7.51
N HIS A 6 27.98 12.87 7.99
CA HIS A 6 28.49 11.60 8.51
C HIS A 6 28.63 11.72 10.03
N ASN A 7 28.28 10.65 10.76
CA ASN A 7 28.30 10.60 12.22
C ASN A 7 27.68 11.87 12.85
N THR A 8 26.41 12.10 12.51
CA THR A 8 25.70 13.35 12.75
C THR A 8 24.64 13.23 13.85
N THR A 9 23.95 14.33 14.13
CA THR A 9 22.82 14.40 15.05
C THR A 9 21.62 15.04 14.37
N VAL A 10 20.41 14.79 14.88
CA VAL A 10 19.17 15.43 14.41
C VAL A 10 19.27 16.96 14.40
N SER A 11 19.93 17.54 15.41
CA SER A 11 20.15 19.00 15.47
C SER A 11 21.06 19.50 14.34
N ALA A 12 22.11 18.76 13.98
CA ALA A 12 23.00 19.13 12.89
C ALA A 12 22.30 18.99 11.53
N ILE A 13 21.49 17.94 11.34
CA ILE A 13 20.66 17.75 10.15
C ILE A 13 19.70 18.93 9.97
N ASN A 14 18.99 19.34 11.02
CA ASN A 14 18.08 20.49 10.96
C ASN A 14 18.78 21.82 10.64
N LYS A 15 19.97 22.02 11.22
CA LYS A 15 20.78 23.21 10.93
C LYS A 15 21.17 23.25 9.46
N GLU A 16 21.60 22.12 8.91
CA GLU A 16 21.95 22.02 7.50
C GLU A 16 20.71 22.19 6.61
N LEU A 17 19.59 21.57 6.94
CA LEU A 17 18.33 21.74 6.20
C LEU A 17 17.91 23.21 6.13
N SER A 18 17.99 23.93 7.24
CA SER A 18 17.67 25.37 7.30
C SER A 18 18.61 26.20 6.41
N HIS A 19 19.90 25.86 6.41
CA HIS A 19 20.90 26.52 5.59
C HIS A 19 20.65 26.30 4.09
N LEU A 20 20.38 25.07 3.68
CA LEU A 20 20.13 24.73 2.28
C LEU A 20 18.80 25.34 1.78
N THR A 21 17.76 25.37 2.61
CA THR A 21 16.47 26.00 2.26
C THR A 21 16.63 27.52 2.10
N ALA A 22 17.40 28.18 2.98
CA ALA A 22 17.71 29.60 2.86
C ALA A 22 18.52 29.90 1.58
N ALA A 23 19.51 29.06 1.25
CA ALA A 23 20.31 29.20 0.03
C ALA A 23 19.48 29.01 -1.25
N ASN A 24 18.41 28.20 -1.20
CA ASN A 24 17.55 27.93 -2.35
C ASN A 24 16.46 29.00 -2.57
N GLY A 25 16.40 30.05 -1.73
CA GLY A 25 15.43 31.14 -1.86
C GLY A 25 13.96 30.75 -1.70
N SER A 26 13.69 29.52 -1.24
CA SER A 26 12.33 28.99 -1.06
C SER A 26 11.80 29.40 0.30
N LEU A 27 10.92 30.41 0.33
CA LEU A 27 10.38 31.01 1.56
C LEU A 27 9.03 30.44 2.01
N SER A 28 8.46 29.48 1.28
CA SER A 28 7.20 28.83 1.66
C SER A 28 7.22 27.38 1.26
N SER A 29 7.33 26.51 2.27
CA SER A 29 7.10 25.08 2.13
C SER A 29 5.61 24.89 1.86
N GLY A 30 5.17 24.87 0.59
CA GLY A 30 3.82 24.46 0.18
C GLY A 30 3.52 22.99 0.47
N ARG A 31 4.23 22.40 1.45
CA ARG A 31 4.18 21.00 1.84
C ARG A 31 3.06 20.81 2.82
N VAL A 32 2.32 19.74 2.60
CA VAL A 32 1.06 19.48 3.29
C VAL A 32 1.17 18.33 4.27
N LEU A 33 2.28 17.57 4.27
CA LEU A 33 2.53 16.46 5.18
C LEU A 33 4.02 16.09 5.29
N THR A 34 4.33 15.28 6.31
CA THR A 34 5.59 14.53 6.41
C THR A 34 5.34 13.05 6.15
N LEU A 35 6.01 12.48 5.14
CA LEU A 35 6.00 11.05 4.84
C LEU A 35 7.27 10.40 5.41
N VAL A 36 7.10 9.54 6.42
CA VAL A 36 8.17 8.75 7.04
C VAL A 36 8.16 7.35 6.44
N VAL A 37 9.24 6.99 5.73
CA VAL A 37 9.42 5.68 5.10
C VAL A 37 10.41 4.87 5.93
N LEU A 38 9.96 3.74 6.48
CA LEU A 38 10.75 2.87 7.34
C LEU A 38 11.26 1.67 6.53
N ALA A 39 12.43 1.82 5.92
CA ALA A 39 13.01 0.84 5.00
C ALA A 39 14.13 0.02 5.64
N GLU A 40 14.36 -1.15 5.07
CA GLU A 40 15.48 -2.02 5.42
C GLU A 40 16.62 -1.90 4.38
N LYS A 41 17.84 -2.23 4.81
CA LYS A 41 19.01 -2.24 3.94
C LYS A 41 18.78 -3.11 2.70
N GLY A 42 19.15 -2.61 1.53
CA GLY A 42 19.02 -3.30 0.24
C GLY A 42 17.67 -3.11 -0.46
N HIS A 43 16.64 -2.64 0.25
CA HIS A 43 15.27 -2.53 -0.28
C HIS A 43 14.76 -1.08 -0.42
N SER A 44 15.53 -0.07 0.02
CA SER A 44 15.07 1.32 0.07
C SER A 44 14.83 2.00 -1.29
N ARG A 45 15.51 1.57 -2.36
CA ARG A 45 15.54 2.31 -3.64
C ARG A 45 14.17 2.42 -4.30
N GLU A 46 13.38 1.34 -4.28
CA GLU A 46 12.04 1.34 -4.86
C GLU A 46 11.09 2.23 -4.04
N ALA A 47 11.12 2.09 -2.71
CA ALA A 47 10.31 2.91 -1.82
C ALA A 47 10.62 4.41 -1.95
N MET A 48 11.91 4.76 -2.06
CA MET A 48 12.34 6.14 -2.32
C MET A 48 11.79 6.68 -3.64
N ARG A 49 11.88 5.90 -4.72
CA ARG A 49 11.33 6.30 -6.04
C ARG A 49 9.82 6.51 -5.98
N ALA A 50 9.09 5.61 -5.31
CA ALA A 50 7.65 5.72 -5.14
C ALA A 50 7.26 6.95 -4.31
N ALA A 51 7.97 7.21 -3.21
CA ALA A 51 7.75 8.38 -2.36
C ALA A 51 8.02 9.69 -3.11
N ILE A 52 9.12 9.78 -3.87
CA ILE A 52 9.42 10.94 -4.72
C ILE A 52 8.28 11.15 -5.72
N ARG A 53 7.86 10.08 -6.41
CA ARG A 53 6.81 10.17 -7.43
C ARG A 53 5.50 10.67 -6.84
N ALA A 54 5.05 10.11 -5.72
CA ALA A 54 3.85 10.54 -5.01
C ALA A 54 3.94 12.00 -4.55
N SER A 55 5.15 12.47 -4.21
CA SER A 55 5.35 13.83 -3.73
C SER A 55 5.17 14.93 -4.79
N HIS A 56 5.13 14.56 -6.08
CA HIS A 56 4.74 15.51 -7.14
C HIS A 56 3.26 15.88 -7.09
N GLU A 57 2.39 14.95 -6.70
CA GLU A 57 0.96 15.21 -6.48
C GLU A 57 0.71 15.76 -5.07
N HIS A 58 1.53 15.34 -4.10
CA HIS A 58 1.38 15.67 -2.70
C HIS A 58 2.70 16.25 -2.15
N PRO A 59 2.96 17.56 -2.30
CA PRO A 59 4.19 18.17 -1.81
C PRO A 59 4.43 17.84 -0.33
N SER A 60 5.56 17.19 -0.04
CA SER A 60 5.80 16.55 1.27
C SER A 60 7.24 16.73 1.72
N ARG A 61 7.49 16.64 3.03
CA ARG A 61 8.82 16.27 3.53
C ARG A 61 8.89 14.75 3.58
N ILE A 62 9.86 14.15 2.90
CA ILE A 62 10.08 12.70 2.93
C ILE A 62 11.26 12.42 3.86
N ILE A 63 11.04 11.60 4.89
CA ILE A 63 12.09 11.12 5.78
C ILE A 63 12.20 9.61 5.57
N VAL A 64 13.33 9.15 5.06
CA VAL A 64 13.59 7.73 4.83
C VAL A 64 14.55 7.26 5.90
N HIS A 65 14.10 6.40 6.81
CA HIS A 65 14.99 5.73 7.76
C HIS A 65 15.37 4.36 7.21
N ILE A 66 16.68 4.10 7.13
CA ILE A 66 17.25 2.84 6.69
C ILE A 66 17.95 2.21 7.88
N SER A 67 17.38 1.09 8.35
CA SER A 67 17.94 0.32 9.46
C SER A 67 19.17 -0.48 8.99
N HIS A 68 20.32 -0.24 9.60
CA HIS A 68 21.51 -1.10 9.51
C HIS A 68 21.60 -2.00 10.76
N ASP A 69 22.76 -2.66 10.99
CA ASP A 69 22.91 -3.65 12.05
C ASP A 69 22.79 -2.98 13.44
N PRO A 70 21.87 -3.44 14.31
CA PRO A 70 21.75 -2.93 15.67
C PRO A 70 22.93 -3.30 16.59
N LEU A 71 23.82 -4.21 16.16
CA LEU A 71 25.01 -4.62 16.91
C LEU A 71 26.26 -3.80 16.56
N ASP A 72 26.22 -3.04 15.47
CA ASP A 72 27.29 -2.11 15.11
C ASP A 72 27.34 -0.92 16.09
N PRO A 73 28.47 -0.17 16.17
CA PRO A 73 28.55 1.05 16.97
C PRO A 73 27.49 2.09 16.59
N ASP A 74 27.05 2.86 17.59
CA ASP A 74 26.07 3.93 17.40
C ASP A 74 26.58 4.96 16.38
N GLN A 75 25.87 5.06 15.27
CA GLN A 75 26.15 6.03 14.21
C GLN A 75 24.86 6.40 13.49
N LEU A 76 24.74 7.68 13.15
CA LEU A 76 23.70 8.19 12.27
C LEU A 76 24.36 8.96 11.14
N ASP A 77 24.13 8.54 9.91
CA ASP A 77 24.47 9.32 8.72
C ASP A 77 23.19 9.88 8.09
N ALA A 78 23.31 11.03 7.43
CA ALA A 78 22.19 11.66 6.76
C ALA A 78 22.57 12.17 5.36
N GLU A 79 21.63 12.06 4.44
CA GLU A 79 21.69 12.66 3.11
C GLU A 79 20.45 13.52 2.89
N ILE A 80 20.65 14.80 2.55
CA ILE A 80 19.58 15.76 2.32
C ILE A 80 19.53 16.06 0.83
N HIS A 81 18.38 15.80 0.21
CA HIS A 81 18.08 16.17 -1.16
C HIS A 81 17.06 17.32 -1.19
N LEU A 82 17.44 18.43 -1.82
CA LEU A 82 16.56 19.56 -2.10
C LEU A 82 16.49 19.84 -3.60
N GLY A 83 15.29 19.88 -4.16
CA GLY A 83 15.08 20.14 -5.59
C GLY A 83 15.56 19.01 -6.50
N GLY A 84 15.65 19.28 -7.81
CA GLY A 84 15.97 18.25 -8.80
C GLY A 84 14.87 17.20 -8.89
N ASP A 85 15.24 15.91 -8.84
CA ASP A 85 14.29 14.78 -8.90
C ASP A 85 13.29 14.75 -7.73
N THR A 86 13.62 15.40 -6.61
CA THR A 86 12.68 15.54 -5.47
C THR A 86 11.61 16.61 -5.70
N GLY A 87 11.68 17.38 -6.79
CA GLY A 87 10.70 18.41 -7.11
C GLY A 87 10.59 19.48 -6.01
N ALA A 88 9.37 19.75 -5.55
CA ALA A 88 9.08 20.68 -4.45
C ALA A 88 9.32 20.07 -3.05
N SER A 89 9.64 18.78 -2.99
CA SER A 89 9.80 18.01 -1.76
C SER A 89 11.22 18.08 -1.23
N GLU A 90 11.37 17.91 0.08
CA GLU A 90 12.68 17.70 0.72
C GLU A 90 12.76 16.23 1.08
N MET A 91 13.84 15.55 0.69
CA MET A 91 14.09 14.19 1.13
C MET A 91 15.27 14.15 2.08
N ILE A 92 15.09 13.52 3.23
CA ILE A 92 16.13 13.27 4.21
C ILE A 92 16.26 11.75 4.34
N VAL A 93 17.40 11.21 3.92
CA VAL A 93 17.72 9.79 4.09
C VAL A 93 18.59 9.63 5.32
N LEU A 94 18.10 8.90 6.32
CA LEU A 94 18.80 8.56 7.55
C LEU A 94 19.30 7.12 7.45
N ARG A 95 20.58 6.89 7.75
CA ARG A 95 21.17 5.55 7.88
C ARG A 95 21.63 5.39 9.32
N GLY A 96 21.03 4.44 10.02
CA GLY A 96 21.26 4.26 11.45
C GLY A 96 21.87 2.91 11.78
N TRP A 97 22.92 2.91 12.61
CA TRP A 97 23.59 1.74 13.19
C TRP A 97 23.47 1.77 14.71
N GLY A 98 23.67 0.63 15.36
CA GLY A 98 23.58 0.54 16.82
C GLY A 98 22.19 0.99 17.31
N SER A 99 22.12 1.84 18.32
CA SER A 99 20.86 2.40 18.83
C SER A 99 20.07 3.21 17.77
N ALA A 100 20.76 3.88 16.83
CA ALA A 100 20.15 4.67 15.77
C ALA A 100 19.54 3.81 14.63
N SER A 101 19.85 2.51 14.59
CA SER A 101 19.18 1.54 13.71
C SER A 101 17.68 1.40 14.00
N ARG A 102 17.21 1.83 15.19
CA ARG A 102 15.79 1.78 15.54
C ARG A 102 15.10 3.10 15.19
N PRO A 103 14.05 3.10 14.36
CA PRO A 103 13.30 4.31 14.04
C PRO A 103 12.39 4.71 15.21
N THR A 104 12.93 5.52 16.13
CA THR A 104 12.18 6.02 17.29
C THR A 104 11.57 7.39 17.03
N GLU A 105 10.49 7.69 17.76
CA GLU A 105 9.88 9.03 17.75
C GLU A 105 10.93 10.11 18.04
N ALA A 106 11.77 9.91 19.06
CA ALA A 106 12.83 10.86 19.41
C ALA A 106 13.81 11.15 18.24
N LEU A 107 14.11 10.16 17.41
CA LEU A 107 14.98 10.32 16.24
C LEU A 107 14.32 11.16 15.13
N ILE A 108 13.00 10.99 14.93
CA ILE A 108 12.28 11.58 13.79
C ILE A 108 11.66 12.94 14.15
N SER A 109 11.22 13.15 15.39
CA SER A 109 10.42 14.31 15.81
C SER A 109 11.08 15.65 15.50
N GLY A 110 12.41 15.75 15.61
CA GLY A 110 13.12 16.97 15.25
C GLY A 110 13.07 17.32 13.77
N LEU A 111 12.86 16.35 12.89
CA LEU A 111 12.87 16.52 11.43
C LEU A 111 11.47 16.71 10.83
N LEU A 112 10.42 16.57 11.63
CA LEU A 112 9.04 16.72 11.18
C LEU A 112 8.73 18.15 10.77
N LEU A 113 7.79 18.33 9.85
CA LEU A 113 7.21 19.64 9.58
C LEU A 113 6.22 20.00 10.72
N PRO A 114 6.31 21.22 11.27
CA PRO A 114 5.40 21.66 12.33
C PRO A 114 3.96 21.69 11.81
N ASP A 115 3.01 21.31 12.66
CA ASP A 115 1.56 21.36 12.43
C ASP A 115 1.08 20.67 11.13
N SER A 116 1.87 19.70 10.64
CA SER A 116 1.52 18.91 9.45
C SER A 116 1.18 17.46 9.83
N PRO A 117 0.26 16.82 9.10
CA PRO A 117 0.04 15.39 9.21
C PRO A 117 1.32 14.59 8.93
N ILE A 118 1.46 13.51 9.69
CA ILE A 118 2.53 12.53 9.61
C ILE A 118 1.92 11.24 9.05
N VAL A 119 2.49 10.79 7.94
CA VAL A 119 2.19 9.50 7.34
C VAL A 119 3.41 8.62 7.56
N VAL A 120 3.22 7.42 8.09
CA VAL A 120 4.29 6.42 8.19
C VAL A 120 3.98 5.24 7.28
N TRP A 121 5.01 4.77 6.58
CA TRP A 121 4.91 3.67 5.64
C TRP A 121 6.03 2.65 5.86
N TRP A 122 5.64 1.39 6.02
CA TRP A 122 6.55 0.24 6.05
C TRP A 122 6.53 -0.50 4.71
N PRO A 123 7.47 -0.23 3.79
CA PRO A 123 7.47 -0.79 2.44
C PRO A 123 7.79 -2.30 2.34
N HIS A 124 8.45 -2.89 3.33
CA HIS A 124 8.98 -4.26 3.24
C HIS A 124 8.70 -5.14 4.46
N SER A 125 8.16 -4.55 5.52
CA SER A 125 7.84 -5.26 6.75
C SER A 125 6.48 -4.80 7.25
N VAL A 126 5.82 -5.66 8.01
CA VAL A 126 4.57 -5.31 8.68
C VAL A 126 4.88 -5.30 10.18
N PRO A 127 4.78 -4.14 10.87
CA PRO A 127 5.04 -4.09 12.30
C PRO A 127 3.98 -4.91 13.06
N GLU A 128 4.37 -5.48 14.20
CA GLU A 128 3.43 -6.23 15.06
C GLU A 128 2.18 -5.42 15.44
N ASN A 129 2.32 -4.11 15.60
CA ASN A 129 1.17 -3.24 15.80
C ASN A 129 1.50 -1.86 15.22
N PRO A 130 0.96 -1.51 14.03
CA PRO A 130 1.22 -0.23 13.41
C PRO A 130 0.92 0.94 14.36
N ALA A 131 -0.20 0.91 15.07
CA ALA A 131 -0.64 1.99 15.94
C ALA A 131 0.18 2.11 17.24
N GLN A 132 0.84 1.04 17.70
CA GLN A 132 1.70 1.05 18.90
C GLN A 132 3.18 1.22 18.57
N HIS A 133 3.58 1.06 17.30
CA HIS A 133 4.93 1.34 16.83
C HIS A 133 5.35 2.77 17.20
N SER A 134 6.63 2.99 17.53
CA SER A 134 7.09 4.30 18.04
C SER A 134 6.71 5.47 17.14
N ILE A 135 6.89 5.34 15.83
CA ILE A 135 6.48 6.35 14.84
C ILE A 135 4.97 6.30 14.57
N GLY A 136 4.36 5.11 14.67
CA GLY A 136 2.93 4.95 14.40
C GLY A 136 2.04 5.68 15.40
N ARG A 137 2.46 5.78 16.67
CA ARG A 137 1.71 6.51 17.70
C ARG A 137 1.53 8.00 17.40
N ILE A 138 2.46 8.60 16.66
CA ILE A 138 2.39 10.02 16.27
C ILE A 138 1.83 10.21 14.86
N ALA A 139 1.64 9.14 14.08
CA ALA A 139 1.20 9.21 12.69
C ALA A 139 -0.32 9.16 12.57
N GLN A 140 -0.88 10.04 11.74
CA GLN A 140 -2.31 10.05 11.40
C GLN A 140 -2.65 8.88 10.46
N ARG A 141 -1.79 8.62 9.47
CA ARG A 141 -1.94 7.51 8.50
C ARG A 141 -0.78 6.54 8.64
N ARG A 142 -1.09 5.24 8.72
CA ARG A 142 -0.14 4.14 8.92
C ARG A 142 -0.33 3.11 7.82
N ILE A 143 0.62 3.04 6.90
CA ILE A 143 0.54 2.28 5.65
C ILE A 143 1.42 1.04 5.78
N THR A 144 0.81 -0.14 5.71
CA THR A 144 1.51 -1.44 5.60
C THR A 144 1.41 -1.99 4.18
N ASP A 145 2.20 -3.02 3.89
CA ASP A 145 2.03 -3.82 2.67
C ASP A 145 2.10 -5.32 3.01
N SER A 146 0.94 -5.90 3.30
CA SER A 146 0.77 -7.31 3.67
C SER A 146 1.23 -8.28 2.59
N ALA A 147 1.32 -7.84 1.32
CA ALA A 147 1.80 -8.69 0.24
C ALA A 147 3.32 -8.93 0.31
N ARG A 148 4.05 -8.12 1.09
CA ARG A 148 5.48 -8.32 1.35
C ARG A 148 5.75 -9.22 2.56
N ALA A 149 4.72 -9.67 3.26
CA ALA A 149 4.86 -10.58 4.38
C ALA A 149 5.07 -12.03 3.90
N ALA A 150 5.73 -12.85 4.73
CA ALA A 150 5.94 -14.26 4.43
C ALA A 150 4.62 -15.06 4.35
N ASP A 151 3.66 -14.72 5.20
CA ASP A 151 2.29 -15.24 5.20
C ASP A 151 1.28 -14.08 5.19
N PRO A 152 0.81 -13.65 4.01
CA PRO A 152 -0.11 -12.53 3.90
C PRO A 152 -1.47 -12.78 4.57
N LYS A 153 -1.99 -14.01 4.56
CA LYS A 153 -3.27 -14.36 5.22
C LYS A 153 -3.16 -14.24 6.74
N ALA A 154 -2.11 -14.81 7.33
CA ALA A 154 -1.85 -14.68 8.76
C ALA A 154 -1.61 -13.22 9.14
N THR A 155 -0.89 -12.47 8.30
CA THR A 155 -0.62 -11.04 8.50
C THR A 155 -1.90 -10.21 8.49
N LEU A 156 -2.82 -10.43 7.54
CA LEU A 156 -4.12 -9.74 7.52
C LEU A 156 -4.96 -10.08 8.75
N THR A 157 -4.96 -11.35 9.18
CA THR A 157 -5.66 -11.78 10.39
C THR A 157 -5.13 -11.06 11.62
N HIS A 158 -3.81 -11.00 11.76
CA HIS A 158 -3.14 -10.28 12.84
C HIS A 158 -3.44 -8.78 12.81
N LEU A 159 -3.32 -8.14 11.63
CA LEU A 159 -3.65 -6.72 11.45
C LEU A 159 -5.11 -6.42 11.81
N ALA A 160 -6.03 -7.34 11.54
CA ALA A 160 -7.43 -7.20 11.95
C ALA A 160 -7.63 -7.18 13.49
N GLU A 161 -6.77 -7.88 14.25
CA GLU A 161 -6.82 -7.88 15.72
C GLU A 161 -6.31 -6.58 16.32
N VAL A 162 -5.28 -5.97 15.71
CA VAL A 162 -4.62 -4.76 16.22
C VAL A 162 -5.09 -3.47 15.56
N TYR A 163 -5.99 -3.54 14.58
CA TYR A 163 -6.44 -2.42 13.76
C TYR A 163 -6.86 -1.19 14.58
N ARG A 164 -6.37 -0.03 14.16
CA ARG A 164 -6.85 1.28 14.61
C ARG A 164 -7.19 2.17 13.41
N ALA A 165 -8.13 3.09 13.62
CA ALA A 165 -8.48 4.11 12.64
C ALA A 165 -7.23 4.88 12.20
N GLY A 166 -7.02 4.98 10.88
CA GLY A 166 -5.77 5.50 10.28
C GLY A 166 -4.81 4.41 9.76
N ASP A 167 -5.02 3.14 10.12
CA ASP A 167 -4.32 2.01 9.50
C ASP A 167 -4.87 1.75 8.09
N THR A 168 -3.99 1.34 7.18
CA THR A 168 -4.32 0.87 5.83
C THR A 168 -3.26 -0.10 5.34
N ASP A 169 -3.59 -0.86 4.31
CA ASP A 169 -2.67 -1.76 3.64
C ASP A 169 -2.68 -1.54 2.14
N LEU A 170 -1.51 -1.49 1.51
CA LEU A 170 -1.41 -1.24 0.07
C LEU A 170 -2.07 -2.32 -0.79
N ALA A 171 -2.27 -3.54 -0.28
CA ALA A 171 -3.08 -4.55 -0.97
C ALA A 171 -4.52 -4.06 -1.16
N TRP A 172 -5.09 -3.37 -0.17
CA TRP A 172 -6.42 -2.77 -0.29
C TRP A 172 -6.46 -1.61 -1.28
N THR A 173 -5.42 -0.77 -1.30
CA THR A 173 -5.28 0.34 -2.25
C THR A 173 -5.14 -0.16 -3.69
N ARG A 174 -4.43 -1.28 -3.92
CA ARG A 174 -4.31 -1.91 -5.25
C ARG A 174 -5.67 -2.33 -5.82
N LEU A 175 -6.65 -2.61 -4.95
CA LEU A 175 -8.00 -2.99 -5.33
C LEU A 175 -8.91 -1.81 -5.71
N THR A 176 -8.49 -0.54 -5.57
CA THR A 176 -9.39 0.60 -5.77
C THR A 176 -10.07 0.59 -7.15
N LEU A 177 -9.35 0.27 -8.22
CA LEU A 177 -9.94 0.19 -9.56
C LEU A 177 -10.88 -1.02 -9.70
N TRP A 178 -10.51 -2.19 -9.16
CA TRP A 178 -11.37 -3.37 -9.13
C TRP A 178 -12.69 -3.08 -8.40
N ARG A 179 -12.61 -2.53 -7.19
CA ARG A 179 -13.77 -2.17 -6.36
C ARG A 179 -14.67 -1.16 -7.05
N THR A 180 -14.09 -0.12 -7.66
CA THR A 180 -14.83 0.92 -8.37
C THR A 180 -15.63 0.34 -9.54
N GLN A 181 -15.00 -0.49 -10.37
CA GLN A 181 -15.66 -1.08 -11.55
C GLN A 181 -16.73 -2.09 -11.15
N LEU A 182 -16.46 -2.94 -10.15
CA LEU A 182 -17.44 -3.92 -9.65
C LEU A 182 -18.67 -3.23 -9.04
N ALA A 183 -18.47 -2.21 -8.22
CA ALA A 183 -19.56 -1.44 -7.62
C ALA A 183 -20.42 -0.78 -8.70
N ALA A 184 -19.80 -0.05 -9.63
CA ALA A 184 -20.51 0.64 -10.71
C ALA A 184 -21.27 -0.34 -11.63
N LEU A 185 -20.70 -1.53 -11.89
CA LEU A 185 -21.34 -2.58 -12.67
C LEU A 185 -22.57 -3.13 -11.94
N LEU A 186 -22.44 -3.46 -10.64
CA LEU A 186 -23.53 -4.00 -9.82
C LEU A 186 -24.69 -3.00 -9.66
N GLU A 187 -24.41 -1.71 -9.52
CA GLU A 187 -25.43 -0.65 -9.41
C GLU A 187 -26.32 -0.53 -10.67
N GLN A 188 -25.79 -0.86 -11.85
CA GLN A 188 -26.52 -0.74 -13.11
C GLN A 188 -27.35 -1.98 -13.45
N MET A 189 -27.10 -3.11 -12.78
CA MET A 189 -27.77 -4.37 -13.09
C MET A 189 -29.12 -4.50 -12.37
N PRO A 190 -30.06 -5.28 -12.92
CA PRO A 190 -31.25 -5.68 -12.20
C PRO A 190 -30.89 -6.38 -10.89
N ALA A 191 -31.72 -6.24 -9.85
CA ALA A 191 -31.52 -6.97 -8.61
C ALA A 191 -31.78 -8.47 -8.82
N SER A 192 -30.88 -9.32 -8.30
CA SER A 192 -31.02 -10.78 -8.27
C SER A 192 -30.16 -11.35 -7.15
N PRO A 193 -30.61 -12.42 -6.47
CA PRO A 193 -29.83 -13.05 -5.43
C PRO A 193 -28.46 -13.54 -5.93
N VAL A 194 -27.41 -13.25 -5.15
CA VAL A 194 -26.06 -13.76 -5.38
C VAL A 194 -25.93 -15.13 -4.71
N ARG A 195 -25.52 -16.14 -5.48
CA ARG A 195 -25.29 -17.50 -4.99
C ARG A 195 -23.90 -17.65 -4.38
N ARG A 196 -22.88 -17.11 -5.06
CA ARG A 196 -21.49 -17.09 -4.58
C ARG A 196 -20.65 -16.07 -5.33
N VAL A 197 -19.54 -15.69 -4.71
CA VAL A 197 -18.46 -14.92 -5.33
C VAL A 197 -17.27 -15.83 -5.52
N VAL A 198 -16.59 -15.72 -6.66
CA VAL A 198 -15.35 -16.44 -6.95
C VAL A 198 -14.28 -15.44 -7.32
N VAL A 199 -13.12 -15.54 -6.67
CA VAL A 199 -11.98 -14.65 -6.88
C VAL A 199 -10.76 -15.50 -7.22
N TRP A 200 -10.10 -15.20 -8.33
CA TRP A 200 -8.93 -15.93 -8.78
C TRP A 200 -7.66 -15.11 -8.67
N GLY A 201 -6.60 -15.77 -8.20
CA GLY A 201 -5.25 -15.23 -8.13
C GLY A 201 -4.29 -16.14 -7.36
N SER A 202 -3.11 -15.63 -7.02
CA SER A 202 -2.14 -16.31 -6.16
C SER A 202 -2.73 -16.59 -4.78
N GLY A 203 -2.46 -17.77 -4.24
CA GLY A 203 -2.80 -18.10 -2.85
C GLY A 203 -2.05 -17.25 -1.82
N LYS A 204 -0.99 -16.54 -2.25
CA LYS A 204 -0.25 -15.57 -1.45
C LYS A 204 -0.73 -14.14 -1.64
N SER A 205 -1.75 -13.88 -2.45
CA SER A 205 -2.23 -12.52 -2.69
C SER A 205 -3.19 -12.06 -1.58
N PRO A 206 -2.83 -11.07 -0.75
CA PRO A 206 -3.78 -10.47 0.18
C PRO A 206 -4.93 -9.76 -0.53
N SER A 207 -4.72 -9.24 -1.74
CA SER A 207 -5.76 -8.62 -2.55
C SER A 207 -6.89 -9.58 -2.92
N VAL A 208 -6.57 -10.85 -3.20
CA VAL A 208 -7.58 -11.90 -3.45
C VAL A 208 -8.48 -12.08 -2.23
N VAL A 209 -7.87 -12.15 -1.04
CA VAL A 209 -8.59 -12.30 0.23
C VAL A 209 -9.43 -11.07 0.54
N LEU A 210 -8.85 -9.88 0.45
CA LEU A 210 -9.51 -8.62 0.78
C LEU A 210 -10.68 -8.33 -0.18
N LEU A 211 -10.51 -8.54 -1.48
CA LEU A 211 -11.58 -8.32 -2.44
C LEU A 211 -12.71 -9.32 -2.26
N GLY A 212 -12.37 -10.61 -2.11
CA GLY A 212 -13.35 -11.66 -1.87
C GLY A 212 -14.15 -11.38 -0.60
N THR A 213 -13.47 -11.03 0.49
CA THR A 213 -14.10 -10.69 1.77
C THR A 213 -15.03 -9.49 1.64
N TRP A 214 -14.59 -8.41 0.98
CA TRP A 214 -15.43 -7.24 0.77
C TRP A 214 -16.69 -7.56 -0.04
N LEU A 215 -16.56 -8.30 -1.15
CA LEU A 215 -17.69 -8.69 -1.99
C LEU A 215 -18.64 -9.64 -1.25
N GLY A 216 -18.11 -10.68 -0.60
CA GLY A 216 -18.92 -11.65 0.16
C GLY A 216 -19.70 -10.99 1.28
N TRP A 217 -19.12 -9.97 1.93
CA TRP A 217 -19.81 -9.20 2.96
C TRP A 217 -20.90 -8.29 2.38
N LYS A 218 -20.61 -7.56 1.30
CA LYS A 218 -21.59 -6.65 0.67
C LYS A 218 -22.71 -7.37 -0.05
N LEU A 219 -22.45 -8.58 -0.55
CA LEU A 219 -23.41 -9.39 -1.31
C LEU A 219 -24.04 -10.51 -0.49
N GLU A 220 -23.66 -10.64 0.79
CA GLU A 220 -24.12 -11.69 1.72
C GLU A 220 -24.00 -13.11 1.13
N ALA A 221 -22.88 -13.38 0.47
CA ALA A 221 -22.67 -14.62 -0.29
C ALA A 221 -21.36 -15.32 0.10
N PRO A 222 -21.30 -16.67 0.02
CA PRO A 222 -20.06 -17.41 0.23
C PRO A 222 -19.03 -17.05 -0.85
N VAL A 223 -17.76 -17.07 -0.46
CA VAL A 223 -16.65 -16.67 -1.32
C VAL A 223 -15.74 -17.86 -1.55
N HIS A 224 -15.45 -18.12 -2.81
CA HIS A 224 -14.49 -19.11 -3.26
C HIS A 224 -13.22 -18.41 -3.73
N LEU A 225 -12.11 -18.67 -3.05
CA LEU A 225 -10.79 -18.19 -3.45
C LEU A 225 -10.17 -19.27 -4.34
N ALA A 226 -10.34 -19.13 -5.65
CA ALA A 226 -9.84 -20.07 -6.65
C ALA A 226 -8.36 -19.77 -6.94
N THR A 227 -7.48 -20.43 -6.19
CA THR A 227 -6.05 -20.12 -6.18
C THR A 227 -5.25 -21.05 -7.08
N ILE A 228 -4.31 -20.48 -7.84
CA ILE A 228 -3.35 -21.23 -8.65
C ILE A 228 -2.04 -21.35 -7.85
N GLY A 229 -2.07 -22.06 -6.71
CA GLY A 229 -0.90 -22.27 -5.86
C GLY A 229 -0.08 -20.99 -5.58
N ALA A 230 1.25 -21.11 -5.62
CA ALA A 230 2.19 -20.00 -5.50
C ALA A 230 2.61 -19.43 -6.88
N ALA A 231 1.66 -19.25 -7.80
CA ALA A 231 1.93 -18.57 -9.06
C ALA A 231 2.27 -17.09 -8.81
N ASN A 232 3.21 -16.53 -9.60
CA ASN A 232 3.64 -15.12 -9.51
C ASN A 232 2.60 -14.14 -10.09
N ARG A 233 1.31 -14.41 -9.89
CA ARG A 233 0.21 -13.62 -10.43
C ARG A 233 -0.83 -13.39 -9.35
N GLY A 234 -1.08 -12.14 -9.00
CA GLY A 234 -2.08 -11.78 -8.00
C GLY A 234 -3.48 -11.85 -8.60
N LEU A 235 -4.33 -10.90 -8.25
CA LEU A 235 -5.72 -10.86 -8.66
C LEU A 235 -5.86 -10.64 -10.19
N TYR A 236 -6.55 -11.58 -10.84
CA TYR A 236 -6.79 -11.47 -12.28
C TYR A 236 -8.24 -11.73 -12.72
N ARG A 237 -9.08 -12.34 -11.87
CA ARG A 237 -10.49 -12.57 -12.20
C ARG A 237 -11.37 -12.50 -10.97
N VAL A 238 -12.57 -11.98 -11.18
CA VAL A 238 -13.68 -12.05 -10.23
C VAL A 238 -14.93 -12.48 -10.99
N SER A 239 -15.74 -13.34 -10.39
CA SER A 239 -17.06 -13.72 -10.89
C SER A 239 -18.06 -13.67 -9.75
N ILE A 240 -19.22 -13.09 -10.03
CA ILE A 240 -20.36 -13.02 -9.13
C ILE A 240 -21.46 -13.86 -9.78
N GLU A 241 -21.72 -15.03 -9.20
CA GLU A 241 -22.73 -15.96 -9.72
C GLU A 241 -24.08 -15.65 -9.09
N ARG A 242 -25.05 -15.32 -9.94
CA ARG A 242 -26.40 -14.93 -9.53
C ARG A 242 -27.41 -15.91 -10.09
N GLU A 243 -28.67 -15.81 -9.66
CA GLU A 243 -29.73 -16.70 -10.15
C GLU A 243 -30.03 -16.53 -11.64
N ASP A 244 -29.81 -15.33 -12.16
CA ASP A 244 -30.07 -14.89 -13.53
C ASP A 244 -28.81 -14.85 -14.41
N GLY A 245 -27.69 -15.37 -13.92
CA GLY A 245 -26.45 -15.51 -14.66
C GLY A 245 -25.22 -15.04 -13.90
N SER A 246 -24.05 -15.28 -14.48
CA SER A 246 -22.76 -14.86 -13.90
C SER A 246 -22.32 -13.51 -14.44
N VAL A 247 -21.71 -12.72 -13.59
CA VAL A 247 -21.04 -11.48 -13.96
C VAL A 247 -19.56 -11.65 -13.69
N THR A 248 -18.75 -11.55 -14.74
CA THR A 248 -17.31 -11.82 -14.65
C THR A 248 -16.53 -10.61 -15.09
N MET A 249 -15.52 -10.24 -14.32
CA MET A 249 -14.48 -9.31 -14.74
C MET A 249 -13.15 -10.05 -14.77
N PHE A 250 -12.50 -10.07 -15.93
CA PHE A 250 -11.27 -10.80 -16.19
C PHE A 250 -10.21 -9.89 -16.80
N ARG A 251 -9.07 -9.76 -16.13
CA ARG A 251 -7.91 -9.01 -16.59
C ARG A 251 -6.76 -9.98 -16.94
N PRO A 252 -6.63 -10.40 -18.21
CA PRO A 252 -5.60 -11.35 -18.63
C PRO A 252 -4.18 -10.77 -18.66
N GLY A 253 -4.02 -9.45 -18.76
CA GLY A 253 -2.71 -8.77 -18.79
C GLY A 253 -2.65 -7.57 -17.83
N VAL A 254 -1.98 -6.49 -18.25
CA VAL A 254 -1.64 -5.38 -17.35
C VAL A 254 -2.61 -4.20 -17.33
N SER A 255 -3.43 -4.03 -18.37
CA SER A 255 -4.13 -2.76 -18.60
C SER A 255 -5.61 -2.86 -18.96
N VAL A 256 -6.06 -3.98 -19.49
CA VAL A 256 -7.42 -4.14 -20.01
C VAL A 256 -8.10 -5.33 -19.35
N ALA A 257 -9.33 -5.11 -18.88
CA ALA A 257 -10.20 -6.17 -18.40
C ALA A 257 -11.43 -6.31 -19.31
N THR A 258 -11.91 -7.54 -19.45
CA THR A 258 -13.18 -7.87 -20.09
C THR A 258 -14.24 -8.05 -19.00
N ILE A 259 -15.38 -7.38 -19.16
CA ILE A 259 -16.59 -7.56 -18.37
C ILE A 259 -17.58 -8.38 -19.22
N SER A 260 -18.05 -9.48 -18.66
CA SER A 260 -19.08 -10.35 -19.24
C SER A 260 -20.30 -10.36 -18.33
N THR A 261 -21.49 -10.15 -18.91
CA THR A 261 -22.78 -10.14 -18.19
C THR A 261 -23.80 -10.97 -18.95
N PRO A 262 -24.89 -11.46 -18.31
CA PRO A 262 -25.92 -12.22 -19.02
C PRO A 262 -26.82 -11.35 -19.91
N TYR A 263 -26.77 -10.01 -19.80
CA TYR A 263 -27.72 -9.11 -20.48
C TYR A 263 -27.12 -8.33 -21.64
N ALA A 264 -25.79 -8.26 -21.72
CA ALA A 264 -25.09 -7.46 -22.71
C ALA A 264 -23.85 -8.19 -23.24
N PRO A 265 -23.42 -7.89 -24.48
CA PRO A 265 -22.15 -8.40 -25.02
C PRO A 265 -20.97 -8.00 -24.14
N ASP A 266 -19.88 -8.76 -24.26
CA ASP A 266 -18.63 -8.48 -23.56
C ASP A 266 -18.13 -7.07 -23.84
N GLN A 267 -17.69 -6.39 -22.78
CA GLN A 267 -17.14 -5.05 -22.85
C GLN A 267 -15.70 -5.04 -22.35
N GLN A 268 -14.84 -4.29 -23.03
CA GLN A 268 -13.47 -4.05 -22.59
C GLN A 268 -13.38 -2.71 -21.87
N ILE A 269 -12.71 -2.70 -20.72
CA ILE A 269 -12.49 -1.51 -19.91
C ILE A 269 -11.02 -1.37 -19.54
N ALA A 270 -10.58 -0.13 -19.31
CA ALA A 270 -9.26 0.14 -18.75
C ALA A 270 -9.24 -0.27 -17.27
N LEU A 271 -8.35 -1.20 -16.94
CA LEU A 271 -8.08 -1.66 -15.58
C LEU A 271 -6.57 -1.84 -15.35
N PRO A 272 -5.77 -0.76 -15.46
CA PRO A 272 -4.33 -0.81 -15.28
C PRO A 272 -3.92 -1.33 -13.91
N VAL A 273 -2.89 -2.16 -13.89
CA VAL A 273 -2.22 -2.54 -12.66
C VAL A 273 -1.59 -1.31 -12.04
N ARG A 274 -1.82 -1.17 -10.74
CA ARG A 274 -1.43 0.01 -9.96
C ARG A 274 0.03 -0.12 -9.56
N THR A 275 0.84 0.85 -9.94
CA THR A 275 2.23 0.96 -9.47
C THR A 275 2.27 1.32 -7.99
N LEU A 276 3.40 1.05 -7.33
CA LEU A 276 3.60 1.43 -5.93
C LEU A 276 3.45 2.95 -5.72
N ALA A 277 3.94 3.74 -6.66
CA ALA A 277 3.82 5.20 -6.62
C ALA A 277 2.37 5.67 -6.66
N GLU A 278 1.53 5.07 -7.51
CA GLU A 278 0.11 5.39 -7.60
C GLU A 278 -0.65 5.01 -6.32
N CYS A 279 -0.30 3.86 -5.72
CA CYS A 279 -0.91 3.44 -4.46
C CYS A 279 -0.54 4.41 -3.33
N ILE A 280 0.75 4.77 -3.19
CA ILE A 280 1.17 5.76 -2.20
C ILE A 280 0.53 7.12 -2.46
N SER A 281 0.48 7.58 -3.71
CA SER A 281 -0.18 8.85 -4.05
C SER A 281 -1.66 8.85 -3.63
N GLU A 282 -2.38 7.75 -3.86
CA GLU A 282 -3.77 7.61 -3.40
C GLU A 282 -3.87 7.71 -1.87
N GLU A 283 -2.99 7.02 -1.14
CA GLU A 283 -2.97 7.04 0.32
C GLU A 283 -2.65 8.42 0.92
N LEU A 284 -1.89 9.25 0.19
CA LEU A 284 -1.58 10.63 0.61
C LEU A 284 -2.71 11.62 0.28
N ARG A 285 -3.68 11.24 -0.57
CA ARG A 285 -4.77 12.12 -1.01
C ARG A 285 -5.83 12.33 0.07
N ARG A 286 -6.10 11.30 0.88
CA ARG A 286 -7.07 11.36 1.97
C ARG A 286 -6.51 10.65 3.19
N LEU A 287 -6.26 11.42 4.26
CA LEU A 287 -5.64 10.93 5.48
C LEU A 287 -6.65 10.49 6.55
N ASP A 288 -7.93 10.75 6.33
CA ASP A 288 -8.99 10.22 7.17
C ASP A 288 -9.01 8.69 7.14
N PRO A 289 -9.51 8.03 8.19
CA PRO A 289 -9.69 6.58 8.18
C PRO A 289 -10.48 6.09 6.96
N ASP A 290 -10.03 4.97 6.38
CA ASP A 290 -10.85 4.20 5.43
C ASP A 290 -11.75 3.27 6.24
N ASP A 291 -12.99 3.71 6.45
CA ASP A 291 -13.98 2.95 7.22
C ASP A 291 -14.33 1.61 6.53
N THR A 292 -14.30 1.55 5.19
CA THR A 292 -14.60 0.31 4.46
C THR A 292 -13.49 -0.72 4.68
N TYR A 293 -12.23 -0.30 4.62
CA TYR A 293 -11.11 -1.18 4.97
C TYR A 293 -11.20 -1.65 6.43
N GLY A 294 -11.49 -0.73 7.35
CA GLY A 294 -11.65 -1.04 8.77
C GLY A 294 -12.77 -2.05 9.04
N ASP A 295 -13.89 -1.94 8.33
CA ASP A 295 -15.00 -2.89 8.41
C ASP A 295 -14.65 -4.24 7.79
N VAL A 296 -13.94 -4.23 6.66
CA VAL A 296 -13.47 -5.47 6.01
C VAL A 296 -12.56 -6.24 6.97
N LEU A 297 -11.61 -5.58 7.62
CA LEU A 297 -10.72 -6.22 8.57
C LEU A 297 -11.44 -6.71 9.84
N LYS A 298 -12.18 -5.82 10.52
CA LYS A 298 -12.70 -6.10 11.86
C LYS A 298 -13.96 -6.97 11.84
N GLN A 299 -14.77 -6.84 10.80
CA GLN A 299 -16.08 -7.48 10.73
C GLN A 299 -16.08 -8.57 9.65
N ALA A 300 -15.87 -8.17 8.39
CA ALA A 300 -16.10 -9.05 7.25
C ALA A 300 -15.17 -10.28 7.25
N LEU A 301 -13.88 -10.10 7.54
CA LEU A 301 -12.92 -11.22 7.60
C LEU A 301 -13.32 -12.30 8.61
N ARG A 302 -14.12 -11.95 9.63
CA ARG A 302 -14.57 -12.88 10.67
C ARG A 302 -15.91 -13.53 10.35
N THR A 303 -16.73 -12.90 9.50
CA THR A 303 -18.12 -13.32 9.24
C THR A 303 -18.30 -13.98 7.88
N VAL A 304 -17.49 -13.60 6.88
CA VAL A 304 -17.60 -14.14 5.53
C VAL A 304 -16.99 -15.53 5.49
N THR A 305 -17.73 -16.48 4.93
CA THR A 305 -17.22 -17.83 4.68
C THR A 305 -16.30 -17.81 3.45
N LEU A 306 -15.00 -17.91 3.69
CA LEU A 306 -13.98 -18.07 2.65
C LEU A 306 -13.69 -19.56 2.45
N VAL A 307 -13.83 -20.05 1.22
CA VAL A 307 -13.50 -21.41 0.82
C VAL A 307 -12.29 -21.35 -0.11
N ASP A 308 -11.19 -22.00 0.28
CA ASP A 308 -10.00 -22.11 -0.56
C ASP A 308 -10.20 -23.23 -1.59
N ASP A 309 -10.33 -22.85 -2.87
CA ASP A 309 -10.39 -23.77 -3.99
C ASP A 309 -9.03 -23.80 -4.70
N THR A 310 -8.62 -24.97 -5.18
CA THR A 310 -7.45 -25.10 -6.06
C THR A 310 -7.92 -25.21 -7.50
N CYS A 311 -7.45 -24.33 -8.37
CA CYS A 311 -7.78 -24.36 -9.79
C CYS A 311 -6.54 -24.57 -10.67
N GLN A 312 -6.75 -25.09 -11.87
CA GLN A 312 -5.69 -25.21 -12.88
C GLN A 312 -5.31 -23.83 -13.43
N PRO A 313 -4.05 -23.62 -13.85
CA PRO A 313 -3.66 -22.43 -14.59
C PRO A 313 -4.49 -22.32 -15.88
N GLU A 314 -4.81 -21.09 -16.30
CA GLU A 314 -5.54 -20.87 -17.56
C GLU A 314 -4.59 -20.60 -18.73
N ASP A 315 -4.87 -21.21 -19.89
CA ASP A 315 -4.02 -21.13 -21.09
C ASP A 315 -3.96 -19.72 -21.72
N THR A 316 -4.93 -18.84 -21.40
CA THR A 316 -5.04 -17.48 -21.94
C THR A 316 -4.16 -16.46 -21.21
N LEU A 317 -3.38 -16.91 -20.23
CA LEU A 317 -2.56 -16.07 -19.37
C LEU A 317 -1.13 -15.98 -19.93
N ASP A 318 -0.72 -14.81 -20.40
CA ASP A 318 0.68 -14.55 -20.76
C ASP A 318 1.54 -14.49 -19.49
N LEU A 319 2.53 -15.38 -19.34
CA LEU A 319 3.38 -15.47 -18.16
C LEU A 319 4.47 -14.37 -18.06
N GLU A 320 4.72 -13.65 -19.14
CA GLU A 320 5.78 -12.62 -19.22
C GLU A 320 5.25 -11.21 -18.91
N GLU A 321 3.93 -10.99 -18.95
CA GLU A 321 3.26 -9.72 -18.66
C GLU A 321 2.65 -9.67 -17.24
N TYR A 322 3.39 -10.09 -16.21
CA TYR A 322 2.92 -10.05 -14.80
C TYR A 322 3.45 -8.86 -14.00
N PRO A 323 2.65 -7.81 -13.82
CA PRO A 323 3.04 -6.61 -13.09
C PRO A 323 2.71 -6.69 -11.59
N GLU A 324 2.02 -7.74 -11.12
CA GLU A 324 1.72 -7.93 -9.70
C GLU A 324 2.84 -8.67 -8.96
N VAL A 325 4.10 -8.41 -9.33
CA VAL A 325 5.30 -8.84 -8.58
C VAL A 325 5.24 -8.40 -7.11
N PHE A 326 4.38 -7.43 -6.79
CA PHE A 326 4.17 -6.90 -5.45
C PHE A 326 2.95 -7.47 -4.72
N ASP A 327 2.15 -8.33 -5.35
CA ASP A 327 0.87 -8.83 -4.83
C ASP A 327 0.70 -10.36 -4.99
N ALA A 328 1.78 -11.07 -5.33
CA ALA A 328 1.80 -12.50 -5.65
C ALA A 328 3.03 -13.24 -5.16
#